data_AF-A0A376VMD0-F1
#
_entry.id   AF-A0A376VMD0-F1
#
_cell.length_a   1.000
_cell.length_b   1.000
_cell.length_c   1.000
_cell.angle_alpha   90.00
_cell.angle_beta   90.00
_cell.angle_gamma   90.00
#
_symmetry.space_group_name_H-M   'P 1'
#
loop_
_entity.id
_entity.type
_entity.pdbx_description
1 polymer ?
#
loop_
_entity_poly.entity_id
_entity_poly.type
_entity_poly.pdbx_seq_one_letter_code
_entity_poly.pdbx_strand_id
1 'polypeptide(L)'
;MPEVSLVAILDADKEGFLRSERSLIQTIGRAARNVNGKAILYGDKITPSMAKAIGETERRREKQQKYNEEHGITPQGLNKKVVDILALGQNIAKTKAKGRGKSRPIVEPDNVPMDMSPKALQQKIHELEGLMMQHAQNLEFEEAAQIRDQLHQLRELFIAAS
;
A
#
# COMPACT_ATOMS: atom_id res chain seq x y z
N MET A 1 8.07 3.32 -0.99
CA MET A 1 6.67 3.74 -0.99
C MET A 1 6.61 5.27 -1.05
N PRO A 2 6.70 5.89 -2.25
CA PRO A 2 6.43 7.31 -2.45
C PRO A 2 5.02 7.75 -2.00
N GLU A 3 4.08 6.81 -1.96
CA GLU A 3 2.68 6.99 -1.57
C GLU A 3 2.48 7.25 -0.06
N VAL A 4 3.45 6.91 0.79
CA VAL A 4 3.34 7.08 2.23
C VAL A 4 3.61 8.55 2.59
N SER A 5 2.57 9.27 2.98
CA SER A 5 2.65 10.66 3.45
C SER A 5 2.78 10.79 4.97
N LEU A 6 2.40 9.77 5.73
CA LEU A 6 2.40 9.83 7.20
C LEU A 6 3.04 8.57 7.80
N VAL A 7 3.93 8.79 8.77
CA VAL A 7 4.48 7.74 9.62
C VAL A 7 4.15 8.08 11.07
N ALA A 8 3.34 7.24 11.72
CA ALA A 8 3.05 7.35 13.14
C ALA A 8 3.92 6.37 13.93
N ILE A 9 4.64 6.86 14.94
CA ILE A 9 5.45 6.06 15.86
C ILE A 9 4.77 6.12 17.22
N LEU A 10 4.10 5.03 17.60
CA LEU A 10 3.50 4.86 18.91
C LEU A 10 4.58 4.53 19.95
N ASP A 11 4.38 4.93 21.19
CA ASP A 11 5.32 4.67 22.30
C ASP A 11 6.76 5.10 21.95
N ALA A 12 6.90 6.29 21.37
CA ALA A 12 8.17 6.83 20.90
C ALA A 12 9.16 7.09 22.05
N ASP A 13 8.64 7.27 23.27
CA ASP A 13 9.41 7.55 24.48
C ASP A 13 9.88 6.29 25.23
N LYS A 14 9.47 5.09 24.78
CA LYS A 14 9.92 3.81 25.34
C LYS A 14 11.28 3.44 24.74
N GLU A 15 12.35 3.88 25.41
CA GLU A 15 13.70 3.58 24.96
C GLU A 15 13.99 2.08 24.85
N GLY A 16 14.85 1.73 23.90
CA GLY A 16 15.16 0.35 23.53
C GLY A 16 15.60 0.28 22.07
N PHE A 17 15.81 -0.94 21.57
CA PHE A 17 16.29 -1.13 20.20
C PHE A 17 15.40 -0.45 19.14
N LEU A 18 14.08 -0.60 19.27
CA LEU A 18 13.10 -0.06 18.32
C LEU A 18 12.90 1.46 18.41
N ARG A 19 13.39 2.12 19.48
CA ARG A 19 13.28 3.57 19.70
C ARG A 19 14.64 4.24 19.93
N SER A 20 15.71 3.55 19.57
CA SER A 20 17.03 4.15 19.50
C SER A 20 17.06 5.24 18.42
N GLU A 21 17.97 6.19 18.57
CA GLU A 21 18.22 7.28 17.61
C GLU A 21 18.24 6.78 16.16
N ARG A 22 18.98 5.70 15.88
CA ARG A 22 19.09 5.12 14.53
C ARG A 22 17.75 4.58 14.03
N SER A 23 17.02 3.84 14.86
CA SER A 23 15.71 3.28 14.50
C SER A 23 14.67 4.37 14.24
N LEU A 24 14.67 5.44 15.04
CA LEU A 24 13.78 6.59 14.85
C LEU A 24 14.08 7.31 13.53
N ILE A 25 15.35 7.61 13.24
CA ILE A 25 15.77 8.25 11.98
C ILE A 25 15.36 7.40 10.77
N GLN A 26 15.59 6.08 10.81
CA GLN A 26 15.18 5.18 9.73
C GLN A 26 13.67 5.15 9.53
N THR A 27 12.91 5.15 10.62
CA THR A 27 11.44 5.12 10.59
C THR A 27 10.88 6.42 10.02
N ILE A 28 11.39 7.58 10.48
CA ILE A 28 11.06 8.91 9.94
C ILE A 28 11.38 8.99 8.44
N GLY A 29 12.52 8.43 8.04
CA GLY A 29 12.98 8.39 6.64
C GLY A 29 12.01 7.69 5.68
N ARG A 30 11.08 6.87 6.16
CA ARG A 30 10.02 6.29 5.32
C ARG A 30 9.08 7.35 4.75
N ALA A 31 8.83 8.45 5.48
CA ALA A 31 7.99 9.55 5.02
C ALA A 31 8.71 10.51 4.04
N ALA A 32 10.05 10.51 4.02
CA ALA A 32 10.85 11.46 3.23
C ALA A 32 10.73 11.29 1.71
N ARG A 33 10.02 10.25 1.23
CA ARG A 33 9.79 9.99 -0.20
C ARG A 33 8.54 10.68 -0.74
N ASN A 34 7.78 11.37 0.11
CA ASN A 34 6.56 12.08 -0.22
C ASN A 34 6.73 13.58 0.03
N VAL A 35 6.18 14.43 -0.85
CA VAL A 35 6.25 15.90 -0.72
C VAL A 35 5.59 16.38 0.58
N ASN A 36 4.50 15.71 0.97
CA ASN A 36 3.76 15.99 2.20
C ASN A 36 4.15 15.02 3.33
N GLY A 37 5.34 14.43 3.25
CA GLY A 37 5.87 13.49 4.23
C GLY A 37 5.91 14.08 5.64
N LYS A 38 5.23 13.43 6.58
CA LYS A 38 5.19 13.79 8.00
C LYS A 38 5.45 12.57 8.88
N ALA A 39 6.15 12.79 9.98
CA ALA A 39 6.30 11.81 11.05
C ALA A 39 5.66 12.37 12.32
N ILE A 40 4.85 11.56 13.01
CA ILE A 40 4.24 11.89 14.31
C ILE A 40 4.77 10.89 15.32
N LEU A 41 5.41 11.38 16.37
CA LEU A 41 5.94 10.58 17.47
C LEU A 41 5.03 10.77 18.67
N TYR A 42 4.33 9.72 19.08
CA TYR A 42 3.48 9.71 20.27
C TYR A 42 4.29 9.23 21.47
N GLY A 43 4.36 10.03 22.52
CA GLY A 43 5.03 9.66 23.77
C GLY A 43 4.80 10.75 24.81
N ASP A 44 4.99 10.41 26.09
CA ASP A 44 4.71 11.33 27.19
C ASP A 44 5.83 12.36 27.37
N LYS A 45 7.05 12.00 26.98
CA LYS A 45 8.26 12.84 27.11
C LYS A 45 9.17 12.74 25.89
N ILE A 46 9.98 13.77 25.68
CA ILE A 46 11.05 13.75 24.68
C ILE A 46 12.28 13.06 25.29
N THR A 47 12.62 11.87 24.78
CA THR A 47 13.84 11.15 25.20
C THR A 47 15.08 11.70 24.49
N PRO A 48 16.30 11.44 25.01
CA PRO A 48 17.54 11.80 24.31
C PRO A 48 17.62 11.24 22.88
N SER A 49 17.13 10.01 22.67
CA SER A 49 17.06 9.39 21.35
C SER A 49 16.12 10.14 20.40
N MET A 50 14.94 10.57 20.90
CA MET A 50 14.01 11.40 20.13
C MET A 50 14.60 12.77 19.81
N ALA A 51 15.18 13.45 20.79
CA ALA A 51 15.77 14.79 20.60
C ALA A 51 16.85 14.79 19.52
N LYS A 52 17.74 13.79 19.53
CA LYS A 52 18.77 13.63 18.49
C LYS A 52 18.16 13.33 17.12
N ALA A 53 17.19 12.41 17.05
CA ALA A 53 16.54 12.05 15.79
C ALA A 53 15.78 13.24 15.17
N ILE A 54 15.06 14.01 16.00
CA ILE A 54 14.35 15.23 15.58
C ILE A 54 15.36 16.27 15.11
N GLY A 55 16.38 16.57 15.91
CA GLY A 55 17.40 17.57 15.56
C GLY A 55 18.15 17.24 14.28
N GLU A 56 18.52 15.98 14.05
CA GLU A 56 19.18 15.57 12.80
C GLU A 56 18.22 15.64 11.60
N THR A 57 16.92 15.38 11.81
CA THR A 57 15.89 15.53 10.78
C THR A 57 15.72 17.00 10.38
N GLU A 58 15.60 17.89 11.36
CA GLU A 58 15.45 19.34 11.15
C GLU A 58 16.69 19.94 10.48
N ARG A 59 17.89 19.60 10.96
CA ARG A 59 19.16 20.05 10.37
C ARG A 59 19.27 19.67 8.90
N ARG A 60 18.88 18.44 8.53
CA ARG A 60 18.87 17.99 7.13
C ARG A 60 17.82 18.74 6.30
N ARG A 61 16.62 18.91 6.85
CA ARG A 61 15.52 19.61 6.17
C ARG A 61 15.89 21.08 5.90
N GLU A 62 16.47 21.77 6.86
CA GLU A 62 16.91 23.16 6.70
C GLU A 62 17.97 23.28 5.61
N LYS A 63 18.97 22.39 5.59
CA LYS A 63 19.98 22.37 4.54
C LYS A 63 19.38 22.11 3.15
N GLN A 64 18.39 21.22 3.07
CA GLN A 64 17.68 20.93 1.82
C GLN A 64 16.83 22.13 1.36
N GLN A 65 16.15 22.81 2.27
CA GLN A 65 15.36 24.00 1.96
C GLN A 65 16.24 25.13 1.44
N LYS A 66 17.35 25.45 2.12
CA LYS A 66 18.32 26.45 1.66
C LYS A 66 18.87 26.11 0.27
N TYR A 67 19.28 24.86 0.06
CA TYR A 67 19.75 24.41 -1.25
C TYR A 67 18.67 24.57 -2.33
N ASN A 68 17.43 24.21 -2.03
CA ASN A 68 16.32 24.34 -2.95
C ASN A 68 16.00 25.81 -3.29
N GLU A 69 16.03 26.70 -2.29
CA GLU A 69 15.83 28.14 -2.47
C GLU A 69 16.93 28.77 -3.33
N GLU A 70 18.20 28.46 -3.04
CA GLU A 70 19.36 28.93 -3.80
C GLU A 70 19.34 28.48 -5.27
N HIS A 71 18.79 27.30 -5.55
CA HIS A 71 18.77 26.69 -6.88
C HIS A 71 17.40 26.76 -7.58
N GLY A 72 16.39 27.37 -6.97
CA GLY A 72 15.02 27.44 -7.50
C GLY A 72 14.34 26.06 -7.67
N ILE A 73 14.71 25.06 -6.86
CA ILE A 73 14.18 23.69 -6.94
C ILE A 73 12.86 23.61 -6.17
N THR A 74 11.78 23.24 -6.85
CA THR A 74 10.51 22.91 -6.19
C THR A 74 10.45 21.40 -5.89
N PRO A 75 10.21 20.96 -4.64
CA PRO A 75 10.07 19.55 -4.33
C PRO A 75 8.95 18.89 -5.12
N GLN A 76 9.26 17.78 -5.80
CA GLN A 76 8.29 17.01 -6.58
C GLN A 76 8.18 15.59 -6.07
N GLY A 77 6.96 15.03 -6.13
CA GLY A 77 6.71 13.66 -5.74
C GLY A 77 7.33 12.70 -6.76
N LEU A 78 7.94 11.61 -6.27
CA LEU A 78 8.41 10.56 -7.16
C LEU A 78 7.21 9.81 -7.74
N ASN A 79 6.80 10.18 -8.96
CA ASN A 79 5.78 9.45 -9.70
C ASN A 79 6.41 8.21 -10.36
N LYS A 80 6.81 7.24 -9.53
CA LYS A 80 7.20 5.93 -10.04
C LYS A 80 5.90 5.25 -10.46
N LYS A 81 5.59 5.24 -11.75
CA LYS A 81 4.52 4.39 -12.29
C LYS A 81 4.79 2.99 -11.74
N VAL A 82 3.87 2.48 -10.93
CA VAL A 82 3.83 1.05 -10.66
C VAL A 82 3.69 0.46 -12.05
N VAL A 83 4.75 -0.22 -12.51
CA VAL A 83 4.69 -0.92 -13.79
C VAL A 83 3.71 -2.04 -13.52
N ASP A 84 2.45 -1.77 -13.82
CA ASP A 84 1.40 -2.75 -13.81
C ASP A 84 1.70 -3.64 -15.00
N ILE A 85 2.44 -4.72 -14.75
CA ILE A 85 2.81 -5.72 -15.76
C ILE A 85 1.54 -6.26 -16.44
N LEU A 86 0.38 -6.15 -15.79
CA LEU A 86 -0.94 -6.53 -16.31
C LEU A 86 -1.53 -5.52 -17.32
N ALA A 87 -1.07 -4.27 -17.35
CA ALA A 87 -1.53 -3.28 -18.35
C ALA A 87 -1.06 -3.63 -19.77
N LEU A 88 -0.07 -4.51 -19.93
CA LEU A 88 0.26 -5.10 -21.23
C LEU A 88 -0.90 -5.96 -21.77
N GLY A 89 -1.61 -6.69 -20.90
CA GLY A 89 -2.76 -7.52 -21.30
C GLY A 89 -4.03 -6.72 -21.60
N GLN A 90 -4.31 -5.67 -20.83
CA GLN A 90 -5.53 -4.85 -21.02
C GLN A 90 -5.48 -3.99 -22.29
N ASN A 91 -4.30 -3.52 -22.72
CA ASN A 91 -4.17 -2.73 -23.95
C ASN A 91 -4.30 -3.59 -25.22
N ILE A 92 -4.05 -4.91 -25.12
CA ILE A 92 -4.36 -5.87 -26.20
C ILE A 92 -5.88 -6.10 -26.29
N ALA A 93 -6.61 -6.06 -25.17
CA ALA A 93 -8.06 -6.21 -25.16
C ALA A 93 -8.81 -5.00 -25.75
N LYS A 94 -8.31 -3.77 -25.54
CA LYS A 94 -8.95 -2.55 -26.07
C LYS A 94 -8.76 -2.35 -27.58
N THR A 95 -7.74 -2.96 -28.19
CA THR A 95 -7.49 -2.87 -29.64
C THR A 95 -8.27 -3.91 -30.47
N LYS A 96 -9.00 -4.85 -29.84
CA LYS A 96 -9.86 -5.84 -30.51
C LYS A 96 -11.37 -5.61 -30.33
N ALA A 97 -11.80 -4.44 -29.86
CA ALA A 97 -13.22 -4.09 -29.74
C ALA A 97 -13.86 -3.62 -31.07
N LYS A 98 -13.68 -4.38 -32.15
CA LYS A 98 -14.46 -4.22 -33.40
C LYS A 98 -14.64 -5.57 -34.09
N GLY A 99 -15.40 -6.47 -33.46
CA GLY A 99 -15.68 -7.77 -34.08
C GLY A 99 -16.56 -8.69 -33.25
N ARG A 100 -17.85 -8.71 -33.60
CA ARG A 100 -18.83 -9.80 -33.48
C ARG A 100 -19.16 -10.31 -32.07
N GLY A 101 -20.45 -10.22 -31.77
CA GLY A 101 -21.06 -10.75 -30.56
C GLY A 101 -20.84 -12.25 -30.38
N LYS A 102 -20.49 -12.60 -29.15
CA LYS A 102 -20.83 -13.87 -28.53
C LYS A 102 -21.12 -13.54 -27.07
N SER A 103 -22.38 -13.72 -26.69
CA SER A 103 -22.89 -13.68 -25.33
C SER A 103 -21.96 -14.48 -24.42
N ARG A 104 -21.33 -13.80 -23.45
CA ARG A 104 -20.70 -14.47 -22.30
C ARG A 104 -21.82 -15.20 -21.54
N PRO A 105 -21.67 -16.47 -21.16
CA PRO A 105 -22.59 -17.06 -20.21
C PRO A 105 -22.49 -16.24 -18.92
N ILE A 106 -23.63 -15.73 -18.47
CA ILE A 106 -23.81 -15.19 -17.13
C ILE A 106 -23.57 -16.40 -16.24
N VAL A 107 -22.42 -16.43 -15.56
CA VAL A 107 -22.19 -17.41 -14.50
C VAL A 107 -23.28 -17.12 -13.47
N GLU A 108 -24.17 -18.09 -13.29
CA GLU A 108 -25.25 -18.02 -12.31
C GLU A 108 -24.63 -17.70 -10.94
N PRO A 109 -25.27 -16.84 -10.12
CA PRO A 109 -24.79 -16.54 -8.79
C PRO A 109 -25.05 -17.77 -7.91
N ASP A 110 -24.16 -18.74 -8.01
CA ASP A 110 -24.19 -19.92 -7.15
C ASP A 110 -23.84 -19.46 -5.72
N ASN A 111 -24.91 -19.26 -4.95
CA ASN A 111 -24.98 -19.39 -3.51
C ASN A 111 -23.73 -18.95 -2.74
N VAL A 112 -23.59 -17.65 -2.52
CA VAL A 112 -22.86 -17.17 -1.33
C VAL A 112 -23.88 -17.20 -0.18
N PRO A 113 -23.77 -18.12 0.80
CA PRO A 113 -24.69 -18.12 1.94
C PRO A 113 -24.56 -16.79 2.66
N MET A 114 -25.68 -16.05 2.75
CA MET A 114 -25.82 -14.74 3.39
C MET A 114 -25.59 -14.74 4.92
N ASP A 115 -25.03 -15.82 5.47
CA ASP A 115 -24.81 -16.03 6.91
C ASP A 115 -23.40 -16.59 7.19
N MET A 116 -22.36 -15.99 6.62
CA MET A 116 -20.99 -16.28 7.05
C MET A 116 -20.57 -15.32 8.16
N SER A 117 -20.23 -15.87 9.33
CA SER A 117 -19.56 -15.13 10.40
C SER A 117 -18.34 -14.37 9.83
N PRO A 118 -18.02 -13.15 10.30
CA PRO A 118 -16.84 -12.40 9.86
C PRO A 118 -15.54 -13.23 9.86
N LYS A 119 -15.43 -14.17 10.81
CA LYS A 119 -14.30 -15.11 10.90
C LYS A 119 -14.23 -16.11 9.74
N ALA A 120 -15.38 -16.64 9.32
CA ALA A 120 -15.46 -17.60 8.24
C ALA A 120 -15.21 -16.93 6.88
N LEU A 121 -15.64 -15.67 6.72
CA LEU A 121 -15.36 -14.89 5.52
C LEU A 121 -13.86 -14.56 5.41
N GLN A 122 -13.21 -14.22 6.53
CA GLN A 122 -11.76 -13.97 6.57
C GLN A 122 -10.93 -15.22 6.23
N GLN A 123 -11.36 -16.41 6.67
CA GLN A 123 -10.73 -17.68 6.28
C GLN A 123 -10.84 -17.93 4.78
N LYS A 124 -12.03 -17.75 4.21
CA LYS A 124 -12.27 -17.94 2.78
C LYS A 124 -11.47 -16.95 1.92
N ILE A 125 -11.33 -15.69 2.36
CA ILE A 125 -10.46 -14.71 1.72
C ILE A 125 -9.00 -15.17 1.73
N HIS A 126 -8.51 -15.71 2.84
CA HIS A 126 -7.12 -16.19 2.94
C HIS A 126 -6.85 -17.40 2.03
N GLU A 127 -7.79 -18.35 1.97
CA GLU A 127 -7.70 -19.52 1.08
C GLU A 127 -7.65 -19.11 -0.40
N LEU A 128 -8.56 -18.22 -0.81
CA LEU A 128 -8.61 -17.70 -2.19
C LEU A 128 -7.36 -16.87 -2.53
N GLU A 129 -6.81 -16.11 -1.59
CA GLU A 129 -5.56 -15.37 -1.81
C GLU A 129 -4.38 -16.32 -2.03
N GLY A 130 -4.33 -17.43 -1.29
CA GLY A 130 -3.37 -18.52 -1.52
C GLY A 130 -3.51 -19.13 -2.91
N LEU A 131 -4.74 -19.46 -3.31
CA LEU A 131 -5.05 -20.04 -4.62
C LEU A 131 -4.66 -19.09 -5.76
N MET A 132 -5.01 -17.80 -5.65
CA MET A 132 -4.64 -16.75 -6.62
C MET A 132 -3.12 -16.67 -6.79
N MET A 133 -2.37 -16.71 -5.69
CA MET A 133 -0.92 -16.67 -5.71
C MET A 133 -0.31 -17.93 -6.35
N GLN A 134 -0.92 -19.11 -6.16
CA GLN A 134 -0.50 -20.35 -6.82
C GLN A 134 -0.72 -20.28 -8.33
N HIS A 135 -1.90 -19.86 -8.80
CA HIS A 135 -2.17 -19.66 -10.23
C HIS A 135 -1.22 -18.62 -10.85
N ALA A 136 -0.94 -17.52 -10.13
CA ALA A 136 0.04 -16.53 -10.58
C ALA A 136 1.47 -17.10 -10.69
N GLN A 137 1.88 -17.98 -9.79
CA GLN A 137 3.17 -18.70 -9.87
C GLN A 137 3.21 -19.68 -11.04
N ASN A 138 2.08 -20.34 -11.34
CA ASN A 138 1.94 -21.27 -12.45
C ASN A 138 1.76 -20.59 -13.83
N LEU A 139 1.77 -19.24 -13.88
CA LEU A 139 1.53 -18.43 -15.07
C LEU A 139 0.09 -18.56 -15.63
N GLU A 140 -0.83 -19.03 -14.80
CA GLU A 140 -2.27 -19.19 -15.03
C GLU A 140 -2.99 -17.85 -14.73
N PHE A 141 -2.70 -16.84 -15.56
CA PHE A 141 -3.14 -15.46 -15.30
C PHE A 141 -4.65 -15.27 -15.45
N GLU A 142 -5.33 -16.10 -16.23
CA GLU A 142 -6.79 -16.03 -16.41
C GLU A 142 -7.51 -16.51 -15.15
N GLU A 143 -7.08 -17.65 -14.60
CA GLU A 143 -7.60 -18.20 -13.35
C GLU A 143 -7.28 -17.26 -12.17
N ALA A 144 -6.05 -16.75 -12.09
CA ALA A 144 -5.66 -15.78 -11.08
C ALA A 144 -6.52 -14.49 -11.15
N ALA A 145 -6.86 -14.02 -12.35
CA ALA A 145 -7.72 -12.85 -12.52
C ALA A 145 -9.17 -13.11 -12.05
N GLN A 146 -9.72 -14.30 -12.31
CA GLN A 146 -11.06 -14.67 -11.84
C GLN A 146 -11.12 -14.70 -10.31
N ILE A 147 -10.12 -15.31 -9.67
CA ILE A 147 -10.05 -15.39 -8.20
C ILE A 147 -9.86 -14.01 -7.58
N ARG A 148 -9.06 -13.14 -8.21
CA ARG A 148 -8.91 -11.74 -7.79
C ARG A 148 -10.25 -11.00 -7.79
N ASP A 149 -11.04 -11.16 -8.84
CA ASP A 149 -12.34 -10.48 -8.95
C ASP A 149 -13.33 -11.01 -7.89
N GLN A 150 -13.31 -12.31 -7.60
CA GLN A 150 -14.06 -12.90 -6.48
C GLN A 150 -13.58 -12.39 -5.11
N LEU A 151 -12.27 -12.25 -4.90
CA LEU A 151 -11.67 -11.68 -3.69
C LEU A 151 -12.09 -10.23 -3.48
N HIS A 152 -12.18 -9.43 -4.54
CA HIS A 152 -12.68 -8.06 -4.46
C HIS A 152 -14.12 -8.02 -3.98
N GLN A 153 -15.01 -8.84 -4.55
CA GLN A 153 -16.41 -8.93 -4.13
C GLN A 153 -16.55 -9.38 -2.66
N LEU A 154 -15.78 -10.38 -2.24
CA LEU A 154 -15.79 -10.85 -0.85
C LEU A 154 -15.27 -9.81 0.13
N ARG A 155 -14.22 -9.05 -0.23
CA ARG A 155 -13.70 -7.96 0.60
C ARG A 155 -14.69 -6.80 0.71
N GLU A 156 -15.42 -6.47 -0.35
CA GLU A 156 -16.49 -5.46 -0.30
C GLU A 156 -17.63 -5.90 0.63
N LEU A 157 -18.06 -7.16 0.55
CA LEU A 157 -19.07 -7.73 1.45
C LEU A 157 -18.58 -7.76 2.91
N PHE A 158 -17.30 -8.05 3.15
CA PHE A 158 -16.71 -8.01 4.49
C PHE A 158 -16.77 -6.62 5.11
N ILE A 159 -16.41 -5.60 4.33
CA ILE A 159 -16.42 -4.19 4.77
C ILE A 159 -17.84 -3.70 5.01
N ALA A 160 -18.81 -4.14 4.20
CA ALA A 160 -20.21 -3.79 4.37
C ALA A 160 -20.88 -4.50 5.57
N ALA A 161 -20.37 -5.67 5.97
CA ALA A 161 -20.88 -6.47 7.09
C ALA A 161 -20.14 -6.24 8.43
N SER A 162 -19.02 -5.51 8.43
CA SER A 162 -18.24 -5.13 9.63
C SER A 162 -18.61 -3.73 10.10
#